data_AF-A0A4Q7QA55-F1
#
_entry.id   AF-A0A4Q7QA55-F1
#
_cell.length_a   1.000
_cell.length_b   1.000
_cell.length_c   1.000
_cell.angle_alpha   90.00
_cell.angle_beta   90.00
_cell.angle_gamma   90.00
#
_symmetry.space_group_name_H-M   'P 1'
#
loop_
_entity.id
_entity.type
_entity.pdbx_description
1 polymer ?
#
loop_
_entity_poly.entity_id
_entity_poly.type
_entity_poly.pdbx_seq_one_letter_code
_entity_poly.pdbx_strand_id
1 'polypeptide(L)'
;MGSIAFILILQLIPICMIVFVISGIIQFFFPNIKLPIITLFLFIIGSMYFWTNRWLEEWILFTIVVAFSFLAIALVKFYTKIYMMAE
;
A
#
# COMPACT_ATOMS: atom_id res chain seq x y z
N MET A 1 -11.24 2.18 25.64
CA MET A 1 -10.37 1.77 24.50
C MET A 1 -10.83 0.45 23.82
N GLY A 2 -12.08 -0.01 23.98
CA GLY A 2 -12.47 -1.38 23.56
C GLY A 2 -13.27 -1.53 22.26
N SER A 3 -13.87 -0.47 21.69
CA SER A 3 -14.80 -0.61 20.55
C SER A 3 -14.29 0.05 19.25
N ILE A 4 -13.73 1.25 19.33
CA ILE A 4 -13.29 2.03 18.14
C ILE A 4 -12.07 1.38 17.47
N ALA A 5 -11.06 0.99 18.24
CA ALA A 5 -9.86 0.32 17.72
C ALA A 5 -10.18 -1.02 17.04
N PHE A 6 -11.17 -1.75 17.55
CA PHE A 6 -11.61 -3.02 16.96
C PHE A 6 -12.28 -2.82 15.60
N ILE A 7 -13.13 -1.79 15.47
CA ILE A 7 -13.79 -1.43 14.20
C ILE A 7 -12.75 -0.98 13.16
N LEU A 8 -11.76 -0.19 13.57
CA LEU A 8 -10.68 0.26 12.69
C LEU A 8 -9.84 -0.93 12.18
N ILE A 9 -9.50 -1.88 13.05
CA ILE A 9 -8.77 -3.10 12.65
C ILE A 9 -9.62 -3.93 11.68
N LEU A 10 -10.92 -4.07 11.94
CA LEU A 10 -11.82 -4.87 11.10
C LEU A 10 -11.96 -4.27 9.67
N GLN A 11 -11.93 -2.94 9.56
CA GLN A 11 -11.93 -2.23 8.27
C GLN A 11 -10.56 -2.21 7.59
N LEU A 12 -9.47 -2.28 8.35
CA LEU A 12 -8.12 -2.24 7.82
C LEU A 12 -7.80 -3.46 6.94
N ILE A 13 -8.23 -4.66 7.35
CA ILE A 13 -7.96 -5.91 6.63
C ILE A 13 -8.48 -5.87 5.17
N PRO A 14 -9.77 -5.59 4.90
CA PRO A 14 -10.27 -5.55 3.53
C PRO A 14 -9.63 -4.43 2.71
N ILE A 15 -9.35 -3.27 3.30
CA ILE A 15 -8.67 -2.16 2.61
C ILE A 15 -7.26 -2.57 2.20
N CYS A 16 -6.49 -3.18 3.10
CA CYS A 16 -5.15 -3.69 2.80
C CYS A 16 -5.18 -4.75 1.70
N MET A 17 -6.14 -5.68 1.72
CA MET A 17 -6.29 -6.69 0.67
C MET A 17 -6.59 -6.06 -0.70
N ILE A 18 -7.53 -5.11 -0.76
CA ILE A 18 -7.88 -4.41 -2.00
C ILE A 18 -6.66 -3.66 -2.55
N VAL A 19 -5.97 -2.88 -1.71
CA VAL A 19 -4.79 -2.12 -2.13
C VAL A 19 -3.65 -3.02 -2.57
N PHE A 20 -3.44 -4.14 -1.87
CA PHE A 20 -2.45 -5.16 -2.23
C PHE A 20 -2.75 -5.74 -3.62
N VAL A 21 -3.98 -6.20 -3.85
CA VAL A 21 -4.38 -6.80 -5.13
C VAL A 21 -4.30 -5.79 -6.26
N ILE A 22 -4.84 -4.57 -6.09
CA ILE A 22 -4.83 -3.53 -7.12
C ILE A 22 -3.39 -3.13 -7.46
N SER A 23 -2.55 -2.86 -6.45
CA SER A 23 -1.16 -2.47 -6.68
C SER A 23 -0.36 -3.58 -7.38
N GLY A 24 -0.60 -4.84 -6.99
CA GLY A 24 0.00 -6.00 -7.64
C GLY A 24 -0.44 -6.16 -9.10
N ILE A 25 -1.74 -6.04 -9.38
CA ILE A 25 -2.29 -6.11 -10.74
C ILE A 25 -1.71 -5.00 -11.63
N ILE A 26 -1.69 -3.76 -11.15
CA ILE A 26 -1.15 -2.62 -11.91
C ILE A 26 0.34 -2.86 -12.19
N GLN A 27 1.11 -3.30 -11.20
CA GLN A 27 2.54 -3.58 -11.38
C GLN A 27 2.79 -4.75 -12.35
N PHE A 28 1.90 -5.74 -12.39
CA PHE A 28 1.98 -6.89 -13.27
C PHE A 28 1.72 -6.51 -14.73
N PHE A 29 0.64 -5.76 -15.00
CA PHE A 29 0.31 -5.32 -16.36
C PHE A 29 1.24 -4.22 -16.88
N PHE A 30 1.79 -3.39 -15.99
CA PHE A 30 2.65 -2.26 -16.36
C PHE A 30 3.99 -2.29 -15.62
N PRO A 31 4.86 -3.29 -15.89
CA PRO A 31 6.09 -3.50 -15.13
C PRO A 31 7.09 -2.33 -15.22
N ASN A 32 7.04 -1.58 -16.32
CA ASN A 32 7.93 -0.44 -16.57
C ASN A 32 7.52 0.85 -15.84
N ILE A 33 6.30 0.93 -15.30
CA ILE A 33 5.87 2.11 -14.54
C ILE A 33 6.62 2.13 -13.22
N LYS A 34 7.12 3.32 -12.84
CA LYS A 34 7.77 3.58 -11.54
C LYS A 34 6.73 3.67 -10.42
N LEU A 35 5.86 2.66 -10.30
CA LEU A 35 4.77 2.61 -9.33
C LEU A 35 5.23 2.84 -7.88
N PRO A 36 6.39 2.30 -7.41
CA PRO A 36 6.91 2.63 -6.09
C PRO A 36 7.10 4.14 -5.85
N ILE A 37 7.52 4.89 -6.87
CA ILE A 37 7.74 6.34 -6.76
C ILE A 37 6.41 7.07 -6.68
N ILE A 38 5.42 6.65 -7.48
CA ILE A 38 4.07 7.20 -7.46
C ILE A 38 3.43 6.96 -6.08
N THR A 39 3.51 5.74 -5.55
CA THR A 39 3.01 5.40 -4.22
C THR A 39 3.71 6.20 -3.13
N LEU A 40 5.04 6.39 -3.22
CA LEU A 40 5.80 7.21 -2.27
C LEU A 40 5.37 8.69 -2.29
N PHE A 41 5.16 9.24 -3.48
CA PHE A 41 4.71 10.62 -3.64
C PHE A 41 3.32 10.84 -3.04
N LEU A 42 2.38 9.92 -3.31
CA LEU A 42 1.05 9.94 -2.70
C LEU A 42 1.12 9.79 -1.18
N PHE A 43 2.05 8.97 -0.67
CA PHE A 43 2.26 8.81 0.76
C PHE A 43 2.73 10.11 1.43
N ILE A 44 3.65 10.85 0.81
CA ILE A 44 4.13 12.14 1.34
C ILE A 44 2.98 13.15 1.40
N ILE A 45 2.20 13.29 0.32
CA ILE A 45 1.05 14.21 0.28
C ILE A 45 0.00 13.82 1.32
N GLY A 46 -0.36 12.54 1.39
CA GLY A 46 -1.31 12.03 2.37
C GLY A 46 -0.82 12.25 3.80
N SER A 47 0.47 12.01 4.06
CA SER A 47 1.06 12.23 5.39
C SER A 47 1.00 13.71 5.80
N MET A 48 1.30 14.65 4.89
CA MET A 48 1.16 16.08 5.17
C MET A 48 -0.30 16.46 5.48
N TYR A 49 -1.25 15.88 4.76
CA TYR A 49 -2.68 16.09 4.99
C TYR A 49 -3.13 15.59 6.38
N PHE A 50 -2.79 14.36 6.75
CA PHE A 50 -3.14 13.82 8.07
C PHE A 50 -2.44 14.54 9.22
N TRP A 51 -1.18 14.94 9.02
CA TRP A 51 -0.41 15.71 10.00
C TRP A 51 -1.05 17.08 10.28
N THR A 52 -1.50 17.78 9.22
CA THR A 52 -2.15 19.09 9.34
C THR A 52 -3.44 19.02 10.16
N ASN A 53 -4.19 17.92 10.02
CA ASN A 53 -5.44 17.70 10.74
C ASN A 53 -5.25 17.04 12.12
N ARG A 54 -4.01 16.68 12.51
CA ARG A 54 -3.67 15.96 13.76
C ARG A 54 -4.38 14.60 13.89
N TRP A 55 -4.68 13.95 12.77
CA TRP A 55 -5.35 12.65 12.69
C TRP A 55 -4.33 11.51 12.75
N LEU A 56 -3.85 11.24 13.97
CA LEU A 56 -2.74 10.31 14.20
C LEU A 56 -3.12 8.85 13.95
N GLU A 57 -4.34 8.44 14.33
CA GLU A 57 -4.82 7.06 14.15
C GLU A 57 -4.98 6.75 12.65
N GLU A 58 -5.57 7.67 11.89
CA GLU A 58 -5.75 7.59 10.45
C GLU A 58 -4.42 7.61 9.70
N TRP A 59 -3.44 8.40 10.17
CA TRP A 59 -2.10 8.41 9.61
C TRP A 59 -1.40 7.05 9.77
N ILE A 60 -1.53 6.39 10.92
CA ILE A 60 -0.99 5.04 11.15
C ILE A 60 -1.66 4.04 10.20
N LEU A 61 -2.98 4.07 10.07
CA LEU A 61 -3.72 3.19 9.17
C LEU A 61 -3.29 3.40 7.71
N PHE A 62 -3.18 4.65 7.28
CA PHE A 62 -2.69 5.00 5.95
C PHE A 62 -1.27 4.48 5.70
N THR A 63 -0.38 4.61 6.68
CA THR A 63 1.00 4.10 6.61
C THR A 63 1.03 2.58 6.44
N ILE A 64 0.20 1.84 7.17
CA ILE A 64 0.10 0.38 7.04
C ILE A 64 -0.39 0.01 5.64
N VAL A 65 -1.44 0.66 5.14
CA VAL A 65 -2.00 0.41 3.79
C VAL A 65 -0.95 0.64 2.71
N VAL A 66 -0.17 1.73 2.83
CA VAL A 66 0.92 2.03 1.89
C VAL A 66 2.03 0.97 1.97
N ALA A 67 2.38 0.48 3.16
CA ALA A 67 3.36 -0.60 3.31
C ALA A 67 2.93 -1.88 2.59
N PHE A 68 1.64 -2.25 2.65
CA PHE A 68 1.08 -3.38 1.90
C PHE A 68 1.14 -3.17 0.38
N SER A 69 0.90 -1.95 -0.11
CA SER A 69 1.09 -1.61 -1.53
C SER A 69 2.54 -1.86 -1.98
N PHE A 70 3.52 -1.37 -1.21
CA PHE A 70 4.94 -1.61 -1.50
C PHE A 70 5.30 -3.09 -1.49
N LEU A 71 4.75 -3.86 -0.54
CA LEU A 71 4.98 -5.29 -0.44
C LEU A 71 4.42 -6.03 -1.68
N ALA A 72 3.21 -5.67 -2.14
CA ALA A 72 2.63 -6.22 -3.37
C ALA A 72 3.51 -5.93 -4.59
N ILE A 73 3.95 -4.67 -4.74
CA ILE A 73 4.79 -4.23 -5.85
C ILE A 73 6.14 -4.97 -5.83
N ALA A 74 6.76 -5.12 -4.67
CA ALA A 74 8.02 -5.84 -4.50
C ALA A 74 7.87 -7.32 -4.86
N LEU A 75 6.81 -7.99 -4.40
CA LEU A 75 6.52 -9.38 -4.73
C LEU A 75 6.34 -9.59 -6.23
N VAL A 76 5.56 -8.73 -6.90
CA VAL A 76 5.36 -8.83 -8.34
C VAL A 76 6.66 -8.63 -9.09
N LYS A 77 7.46 -7.60 -8.74
CA LYS A 77 8.76 -7.39 -9.37
C LYS A 77 9.72 -8.56 -9.16
N PHE A 78 9.71 -9.15 -7.97
CA PHE A 78 10.51 -10.32 -7.66
C PHE A 78 10.06 -11.54 -8.48
N TYR A 79 8.75 -11.78 -8.54
CA TYR A 79 8.16 -12.86 -9.34
C TYR A 79 8.48 -12.72 -10.83
N THR A 80 8.25 -11.54 -11.42
CA THR A 80 8.57 -11.28 -12.83
C THR A 80 10.06 -11.45 -13.10
N LYS A 81 10.93 -11.03 -12.17
CA LYS A 81 12.39 -11.23 -12.31
C LYS A 81 12.78 -12.70 -12.32
N ILE A 82 12.22 -13.51 -11.43
CA ILE A 82 12.46 -14.97 -11.41
C ILE A 82 11.97 -15.61 -12.70
N TYR A 83 10.76 -15.24 -13.14
CA TYR A 83 10.17 -15.76 -14.37
C TYR A 83 11.06 -15.47 -15.59
N MET A 84 11.55 -14.24 -15.74
CA MET A 84 12.49 -13.88 -16.82
C MET A 84 13.88 -14.53 -16.73
N MET A 85 14.27 -15.04 -15.56
CA MET A 85 15.54 -15.77 -15.40
C MET A 85 15.40 -17.26 -15.70
N ALA A 86 14.18 -17.78 -15.62
CA ALA A 86 13.86 -19.17 -15.90
C ALA A 86 13.63 -19.44 -17.41
N GLU A 87 13.18 -18.41 -18.13
CA GLU A 87 13.17 -18.36 -19.60
C GLU A 87 14.55 -17.95 -20.17
#